data_AF-A0A8D0HG19-F1
#
_entry.id   AF-A0A8D0HG19-F1
#
_cell.length_a   1.000
_cell.length_b   1.000
_cell.length_c   1.000
_cell.angle_alpha   90.00
_cell.angle_beta   90.00
_cell.angle_gamma   90.00
#
_symmetry.space_group_name_H-M   'P 1'
#
loop_
_entity.id
_entity.type
_entity.pdbx_description
1 polymer ?
#
loop_
_entity_poly.entity_id
_entity_poly.type
_entity_poly.pdbx_seq_one_letter_code
_entity_poly.pdbx_strand_id
1 'polypeptide(L)'
;KLSLPPPALTHLTVPCHLTGALQPFTNRPQLTAQEGDSLTLLCTVDSNPPASLSWVRDPGNLSLSLGNRLELLNVTSKDRGEYRCQAQNTEGSTEMTFQLIVQGTSSQVMIELICKLVFAVAGFLLAYYLTLLYYKV
;
A
#
# COMPACT_ATOMS: atom_id res chain seq x y z
N LYS A 1 -16.32 -36.60 21.45
CA LYS A 1 -15.43 -36.20 20.33
C LYS A 1 -15.40 -34.67 20.34
N LEU A 2 -14.39 -34.04 20.96
CA LEU A 2 -14.29 -32.58 20.93
C LEU A 2 -13.88 -32.19 19.51
N SER A 3 -14.82 -31.65 18.73
CA SER A 3 -14.52 -31.00 17.46
C SER A 3 -13.85 -29.66 17.78
N LEU A 4 -12.59 -29.48 17.37
CA LEU A 4 -11.89 -28.21 17.51
C LEU A 4 -12.44 -27.20 16.49
N PRO A 5 -12.49 -25.90 16.83
CA PRO A 5 -12.93 -24.87 15.89
C PRO A 5 -11.93 -24.67 14.74
N PRO A 6 -12.38 -24.23 13.55
CA PRO A 6 -11.49 -23.89 12.45
C PRO A 6 -10.55 -22.74 12.83
N PRO A 7 -9.37 -22.62 12.18
CA PRO A 7 -8.42 -21.54 12.45
C PRO A 7 -9.06 -20.17 12.24
N ALA A 8 -8.86 -19.25 13.19
CA ALA A 8 -9.35 -17.88 13.12
C ALA A 8 -8.16 -16.91 13.07
N LEU A 9 -8.06 -16.13 11.98
CA LEU A 9 -7.06 -15.08 11.85
C LEU A 9 -7.37 -13.95 12.83
N THR A 10 -6.43 -13.58 13.70
CA THR A 10 -6.69 -12.64 14.80
C THR A 10 -6.32 -11.21 14.46
N HIS A 11 -5.15 -10.99 13.84
CA HIS A 11 -4.74 -9.65 13.40
C HIS A 11 -3.57 -9.68 12.39
N LEU A 12 -3.51 -8.62 11.56
CA LEU A 12 -2.37 -8.28 10.70
C LEU A 12 -1.53 -7.21 11.41
N THR A 13 -0.26 -7.53 11.70
CA THR A 13 0.68 -6.54 12.23
C THR A 13 1.37 -5.83 11.08
N VAL A 14 1.34 -4.49 11.11
CA VAL A 14 2.00 -3.61 10.15
C VAL A 14 3.02 -2.70 10.86
N PRO A 15 4.02 -2.15 10.14
CA PRO A 15 4.92 -1.15 10.70
C PRO A 15 4.18 0.07 11.27
N CYS A 16 4.70 0.63 12.36
CA CYS A 16 4.09 1.75 13.09
C CYS A 16 3.95 3.04 12.25
N HIS A 17 4.78 3.23 11.22
CA HIS A 17 4.62 4.36 10.30
C HIS A 17 3.37 4.25 9.40
N LEU A 18 2.72 3.08 9.37
CA LEU A 18 1.55 2.79 8.54
C LEU A 18 0.28 2.49 9.34
N THR A 19 0.35 2.41 10.67
CA THR A 19 -0.84 2.12 11.49
C THR A 19 -1.95 3.16 11.31
N GLY A 20 -1.63 4.41 10.94
CA GLY A 20 -2.61 5.44 10.56
C GLY A 20 -3.10 5.37 9.10
N ALA A 21 -2.47 4.52 8.28
CA ALA A 21 -2.79 4.31 6.87
C ALA A 21 -3.64 3.05 6.63
N LEU A 22 -3.89 2.26 7.68
CA LEU A 22 -4.85 1.17 7.68
C LEU A 22 -6.26 1.75 7.82
N GLN A 23 -7.12 1.54 6.82
CA GLN A 23 -8.53 1.90 6.92
C GLN A 23 -9.36 0.68 7.36
N PRO A 24 -9.88 0.65 8.61
CA PRO A 24 -10.57 -0.52 9.16
C PRO A 24 -12.07 -0.61 8.80
N PHE A 25 -12.58 0.27 7.93
CA PHE A 25 -14.02 0.46 7.72
C PHE A 25 -14.64 -0.38 6.58
N THR A 26 -13.96 -1.39 6.07
CA THR A 26 -14.44 -2.21 4.94
C THR A 26 -14.17 -3.70 5.13
N ASN A 27 -14.96 -4.55 4.46
CA ASN A 27 -14.74 -6.01 4.36
C ASN A 27 -13.38 -6.40 3.76
N ARG A 28 -12.64 -5.41 3.22
CA ARG A 28 -11.26 -5.49 2.75
C ARG A 28 -10.49 -4.27 3.27
N PRO A 29 -9.64 -4.41 4.29
CA PRO A 29 -8.81 -3.30 4.77
C PRO A 29 -7.85 -2.82 3.68
N GLN A 30 -7.60 -1.52 3.66
CA GLN A 30 -6.65 -0.89 2.75
C GLN A 30 -5.41 -0.46 3.53
N LEU A 31 -4.24 -0.73 2.99
CA LEU A 31 -2.95 -0.31 3.51
C LEU A 31 -2.33 0.67 2.51
N THR A 32 -2.08 1.91 2.93
CA THR A 32 -1.43 2.92 2.08
C THR A 32 0.04 3.05 2.44
N ALA A 33 0.93 2.95 1.45
CA ALA A 33 2.37 3.14 1.57
C ALA A 33 2.88 4.16 0.53
N GLN A 34 4.01 4.81 0.79
CA GLN A 34 4.66 5.69 -0.19
C GLN A 34 5.63 4.91 -1.08
N GLU A 35 5.82 5.36 -2.33
CA GLU A 35 6.88 4.83 -3.17
C GLU A 35 8.25 5.01 -2.49
N GLY A 36 9.02 3.94 -2.39
CA GLY A 36 10.29 3.90 -1.66
C GLY A 36 10.20 3.29 -0.26
N ASP A 37 8.99 3.14 0.31
CA ASP A 37 8.83 2.54 1.63
C ASP A 37 9.27 1.08 1.64
N SER A 38 9.70 0.61 2.81
CA SER A 38 9.96 -0.81 3.06
C SER A 38 8.98 -1.31 4.12
N LEU A 39 8.20 -2.34 3.76
CA LEU A 39 7.10 -2.87 4.55
C LEU A 39 7.45 -4.27 5.04
N THR A 40 7.18 -4.54 6.31
CA THR A 40 7.24 -5.89 6.88
C THR A 40 5.89 -6.23 7.47
N LEU A 41 5.19 -7.16 6.83
CA LEU A 41 3.84 -7.57 7.18
C LEU A 41 3.90 -8.91 7.89
N LEU A 42 3.26 -8.99 9.06
CA LEU A 42 3.21 -10.21 9.84
C LEU A 42 1.76 -10.63 10.06
N CYS A 43 1.42 -11.81 9.55
CA CYS A 43 0.12 -12.42 9.74
C CYS A 43 0.13 -13.31 10.98
N THR A 44 -0.90 -13.25 11.80
CA THR A 44 -1.03 -14.10 12.98
C THR A 44 -2.40 -14.76 13.02
N VAL A 45 -2.41 -16.05 13.38
CA VAL A 45 -3.61 -16.88 13.44
C VAL A 45 -3.64 -17.56 14.79
N ASP A 46 -4.82 -17.61 15.41
CA ASP A 46 -5.06 -18.49 16.54
C ASP A 46 -5.73 -19.75 16.00
N SER A 47 -5.06 -20.89 16.17
CA SER A 47 -5.45 -22.15 15.58
C SER A 47 -5.00 -23.30 16.46
N ASN A 48 -5.93 -24.21 16.75
CA ASN A 48 -5.64 -25.47 17.40
C ASN A 48 -6.36 -26.60 16.63
N PRO A 49 -5.66 -27.50 15.90
CA PRO A 49 -4.20 -27.64 15.78
C PRO A 49 -3.46 -26.45 15.12
N PRO A 50 -2.10 -26.40 15.16
CA PRO A 50 -1.33 -25.31 14.54
C PRO A 50 -1.55 -25.20 13.03
N ALA A 51 -1.91 -24.02 12.53
CA ALA A 51 -2.10 -23.75 11.11
C ALA A 51 -0.79 -23.33 10.42
N SER A 52 -0.59 -23.77 9.18
CA SER A 52 0.44 -23.25 8.29
C SER A 52 -0.02 -21.94 7.66
N LEU A 53 0.83 -20.91 7.71
CA LEU A 53 0.58 -19.59 7.13
C LEU A 53 1.31 -19.45 5.80
N SER A 54 0.64 -18.87 4.82
CA SER A 54 1.21 -18.53 3.51
C SER A 54 0.68 -17.18 3.03
N TRP A 55 1.51 -16.51 2.24
CA TRP A 55 1.15 -15.26 1.58
C TRP A 55 0.89 -15.51 0.10
N VAL A 56 -0.17 -14.89 -0.43
CA VAL A 56 -0.57 -14.90 -1.83
C VAL A 56 -0.80 -13.47 -2.30
N ARG A 57 -0.44 -13.17 -3.55
CA ARG A 57 -0.64 -11.87 -4.19
C ARG A 57 -1.38 -12.07 -5.50
N ASP A 58 -2.40 -11.25 -5.73
CA ASP A 58 -3.16 -11.25 -6.99
C ASP A 58 -3.16 -9.85 -7.63
N PRO A 59 -2.69 -9.70 -8.89
CA PRO A 59 -1.86 -10.63 -9.67
C PRO A 59 -0.37 -10.58 -9.26
N GLY A 60 0.32 -11.72 -9.37
CA GLY A 60 1.79 -11.79 -9.37
C GLY A 60 2.40 -12.74 -8.34
N ASN A 61 3.73 -12.86 -8.37
CA ASN A 61 4.49 -13.66 -7.42
C ASN A 61 5.01 -12.78 -6.28
N LEU A 62 5.09 -13.35 -5.07
CA LEU A 62 5.71 -12.72 -3.92
C LEU A 62 7.20 -13.03 -3.92
N SER A 63 8.04 -11.99 -3.99
CA SER A 63 9.49 -12.16 -4.06
C SER A 63 10.12 -12.57 -2.73
N LEU A 64 9.49 -12.22 -1.59
CA LEU A 64 10.03 -12.36 -0.23
C LEU A 64 8.92 -12.72 0.77
N SER A 65 8.36 -13.94 0.68
CA SER A 65 7.43 -14.49 1.68
C SER A 65 8.04 -15.68 2.41
N LEU A 66 7.99 -15.66 3.75
CA LEU A 66 8.50 -16.70 4.64
C LEU A 66 7.42 -17.03 5.68
N GLY A 67 6.60 -18.03 5.37
CA GLY A 67 5.50 -18.46 6.22
C GLY A 67 4.53 -17.31 6.53
N ASN A 68 4.58 -16.82 7.77
CA ASN A 68 3.73 -15.73 8.24
C ASN A 68 4.26 -14.31 7.99
N ARG A 69 5.49 -14.18 7.50
CA ARG A 69 6.15 -12.89 7.24
C ARG A 69 6.24 -12.61 5.75
N LEU A 70 5.88 -11.38 5.37
CA LEU A 70 6.04 -10.85 4.02
C LEU A 70 6.84 -9.55 4.09
N GLU A 71 7.93 -9.48 3.33
CA GLU A 71 8.76 -8.28 3.20
C GLU A 71 8.62 -7.69 1.80
N LEU A 72 8.31 -6.39 1.74
CA LEU A 72 8.27 -5.61 0.50
C LEU A 72 9.28 -4.49 0.64
N LEU A 73 10.39 -4.57 -0.09
CA LEU A 73 11.46 -3.58 -0.04
C LEU A 73 11.31 -2.60 -1.20
N ASN A 74 11.49 -1.31 -0.92
CA ASN A 74 11.46 -0.25 -1.93
C ASN A 74 10.20 -0.32 -2.81
N VAL A 75 9.05 -0.22 -2.15
CA VAL A 75 7.73 -0.39 -2.76
C VAL A 75 7.54 0.56 -3.93
N THR A 76 7.02 0.03 -5.03
CA THR A 76 6.75 0.80 -6.26
C THR A 76 5.27 0.77 -6.61
N SER A 77 4.82 1.64 -7.51
CA SER A 77 3.47 1.58 -8.10
C SER A 77 3.09 0.20 -8.67
N LYS A 78 4.07 -0.64 -9.05
CA LYS A 78 3.86 -2.02 -9.51
C LYS A 78 3.48 -2.98 -8.38
N ASP A 79 3.79 -2.65 -7.13
CA ASP A 79 3.50 -3.50 -5.96
C ASP A 79 2.08 -3.32 -5.45
N ARG A 80 1.37 -2.31 -5.96
CA ARG A 80 -0.07 -2.12 -5.76
C ARG A 80 -0.83 -3.38 -6.17
N GLY A 81 -1.74 -3.82 -5.30
CA GLY A 81 -2.52 -5.02 -5.56
C GLY A 81 -3.23 -5.56 -4.34
N GLU A 82 -3.83 -6.73 -4.52
CA GLU A 82 -4.47 -7.48 -3.45
C GLU A 82 -3.48 -8.49 -2.87
N TYR A 83 -3.36 -8.46 -1.54
CA TYR A 83 -2.52 -9.36 -0.78
C TYR A 83 -3.39 -10.17 0.16
N ARG A 84 -3.13 -11.47 0.22
CA ARG A 84 -3.91 -12.43 0.97
C ARG A 84 -2.99 -13.26 1.85
N CYS A 85 -3.25 -13.26 3.15
CA CYS A 85 -2.66 -14.23 4.06
C CYS A 85 -3.64 -15.40 4.21
N GLN A 86 -3.18 -16.62 3.97
CA GLN A 86 -3.95 -17.84 4.14
C GLN A 86 -3.40 -18.63 5.33
N ALA A 87 -4.30 -19.11 6.19
CA ALA A 87 -3.99 -20.03 7.26
C ALA A 87 -4.72 -21.34 7.03
N GLN A 88 -3.97 -22.46 6.99
CA GLN A 88 -4.53 -23.78 6.72
C GLN A 88 -4.13 -24.78 7.80
N ASN A 89 -5.08 -25.58 8.24
CA ASN A 89 -4.88 -26.65 9.21
C ASN A 89 -5.76 -27.87 8.84
N THR A 90 -5.62 -28.97 9.58
CA THR A 90 -6.40 -30.21 9.39
C THR A 90 -7.91 -30.00 9.49
N GLU A 91 -8.35 -29.01 10.27
CA GLU A 91 -9.78 -28.72 10.48
C GLU A 91 -10.37 -27.74 9.46
N GLY A 92 -9.53 -27.04 8.66
CA GLY A 92 -10.01 -26.08 7.68
C GLY A 92 -9.01 -24.98 7.31
N SER A 93 -9.49 -24.00 6.54
CA SER A 93 -8.72 -22.86 6.04
C SER A 93 -9.43 -21.53 6.27
N THR A 94 -8.67 -20.49 6.56
CA THR A 94 -9.14 -19.11 6.66
C THR A 94 -8.20 -18.18 5.91
N GLU A 95 -8.68 -17.01 5.50
CA GLU A 95 -7.90 -16.03 4.76
C GLU A 95 -8.23 -14.60 5.17
N MET A 96 -7.21 -13.74 5.14
CA MET A 96 -7.33 -12.31 5.33
C MET A 96 -6.78 -11.62 4.10
N THR A 97 -7.62 -10.77 3.50
CA THR A 97 -7.30 -10.05 2.28
C THR A 97 -7.19 -8.56 2.58
N PHE A 98 -6.16 -7.90 2.08
CA PHE A 98 -6.03 -6.44 2.14
C PHE A 98 -5.55 -5.90 0.80
N GLN A 99 -5.85 -4.62 0.56
CA GLN A 99 -5.41 -3.92 -0.64
C GLN A 99 -4.23 -3.00 -0.32
N LEU A 100 -3.09 -3.20 -1.00
CA LEU A 100 -1.95 -2.29 -0.92
C LEU A 100 -2.12 -1.16 -1.92
N ILE A 101 -2.17 0.07 -1.43
CA ILE A 101 -2.19 1.30 -2.21
C ILE A 101 -0.81 1.93 -2.11
N VAL A 102 -0.17 2.16 -3.24
CA VAL A 102 1.12 2.85 -3.30
C VAL A 102 0.91 4.27 -3.81
N GLN A 103 1.25 5.25 -2.98
CA GLN A 103 1.22 6.66 -3.34
C GLN A 103 2.56 7.04 -3.97
N GLY A 104 2.52 7.43 -5.25
CA GLY A 104 3.70 7.87 -5.98
C GLY A 104 4.19 9.21 -5.47
N THR A 105 5.42 9.23 -4.97
CA THR A 105 6.16 10.50 -4.78
C THR A 105 6.47 11.11 -6.13
N SER A 106 6.72 10.30 -7.16
CA SER A 106 7.00 10.77 -8.53
C SER A 106 5.86 11.60 -9.13
N SER A 107 4.59 11.16 -9.02
CA SER A 107 3.46 11.90 -9.57
C SER A 107 3.19 13.21 -8.81
N GLN A 108 3.35 13.22 -7.49
CA GLN A 108 3.17 14.42 -6.66
C GLN A 108 4.30 15.46 -6.92
N VAL A 109 5.55 15.01 -7.00
CA VAL A 109 6.71 15.86 -7.31
C VAL A 109 6.63 16.39 -8.74
N MET A 110 6.18 15.57 -9.69
CA MET A 110 5.98 15.99 -11.08
C MET A 110 4.86 17.04 -11.20
N ILE A 111 3.74 16.88 -10.50
CA ILE A 111 2.67 17.88 -10.44
C ILE A 111 3.17 19.19 -9.83
N GLU A 112 3.92 19.14 -8.72
CA GLU A 112 4.53 20.34 -8.12
C GLU A 112 5.47 21.10 -9.07
N LEU A 113 6.33 20.37 -9.79
CA LEU A 113 7.25 20.96 -10.76
C LEU A 113 6.52 21.59 -11.94
N ILE A 114 5.50 20.90 -12.48
CA ILE A 114 4.67 21.41 -13.58
C ILE A 114 3.95 22.68 -13.15
N CYS A 115 3.32 22.70 -11.97
CA CYS A 115 2.64 23.90 -11.47
C CYS A 115 3.62 25.08 -11.34
N LYS A 116 4.80 24.88 -10.75
CA LYS A 116 5.83 25.93 -10.62
C LYS A 116 6.24 26.50 -11.97
N LEU A 117 6.44 25.64 -12.98
CA LEU A 117 6.77 26.07 -14.35
C LEU A 117 5.64 26.89 -14.97
N VAL A 118 4.39 26.44 -14.85
CA VAL A 118 3.23 27.14 -15.41
C VAL A 118 3.06 28.53 -14.80
N PHE A 119 3.15 28.66 -13.47
CA PHE A 119 3.06 29.96 -12.80
C PHE A 119 4.21 30.90 -13.20
N ALA A 120 5.44 30.38 -13.31
CA ALA A 120 6.57 31.17 -13.75
C ALA A 120 6.37 31.71 -15.19
N VAL A 121 5.98 30.84 -16.13
CA VAL A 121 5.75 31.22 -17.53
C VAL A 121 4.61 32.23 -17.65
N ALA A 122 3.49 31.99 -16.96
CA ALA A 122 2.36 32.94 -16.95
C ALA A 122 2.77 34.30 -16.39
N GLY A 123 3.58 34.32 -15.32
CA GLY A 123 4.15 35.54 -14.75
C GLY A 123 5.04 36.29 -15.73
N PHE A 124 5.95 35.59 -16.43
CA PHE A 124 6.80 36.20 -17.45
C PHE A 124 6.01 36.77 -18.63
N LEU A 125 5.00 36.04 -19.12
CA LEU A 125 4.14 36.51 -20.21
C LEU A 125 3.32 37.75 -19.82
N LEU A 126 2.78 37.75 -18.60
CA LEU A 126 2.05 38.90 -18.07
C LEU A 126 2.96 40.12 -17.94
N ALA A 127 4.14 39.96 -17.36
CA ALA A 127 5.11 41.05 -17.22
C ALA A 127 5.52 41.61 -18.59
N TYR A 128 5.80 40.74 -19.55
CA TYR A 128 6.12 41.13 -20.92
C TYR A 128 4.99 41.92 -21.58
N TYR A 129 3.74 41.44 -21.46
CA TYR A 129 2.58 42.15 -22.00
C TYR A 129 2.38 43.53 -21.38
N LEU A 130 2.54 43.65 -20.05
CA LEU A 130 2.47 44.93 -19.34
C LEU A 130 3.59 45.88 -19.80
N THR A 131 4.81 45.39 -20.02
CA THR A 131 5.89 46.23 -20.55
C THR A 131 5.58 46.75 -21.95
N LEU A 132 5.06 45.90 -22.85
CA LEU A 132 4.65 46.33 -24.19
C LEU A 132 3.55 47.40 -24.15
N LEU A 133 2.58 47.27 -23.25
CA LEU A 133 1.55 48.29 -23.05
C LEU A 133 2.15 49.60 -22.55
N TYR A 134 3.07 49.54 -21.60
CA TYR A 134 3.76 50.72 -21.07
C TYR A 134 4.55 51.48 -22.15
N TYR A 135 5.28 50.77 -23.00
CA TYR A 135 6.06 51.40 -24.09
C TYR A 135 5.22 51.87 -25.29
N LYS A 136 3.93 51.51 -25.35
CA LYS A 136 3.02 51.90 -26.42
C LYS A 136 2.23 53.18 -26.10
N VAL A 137 2.40 53.73 -24.89
CA VAL A 137 1.88 55.03 -24.45
C VAL A 137 2.93 56.10 -24.68
#